data_AF-A0A437UR58-F1
#
_entry.id   AF-A0A437UR58-F1
#
_cell.length_a   1.000
_cell.length_b   1.000
_cell.length_c   1.000
_cell.angle_alpha   90.00
_cell.angle_beta   90.00
_cell.angle_gamma   90.00
#
_symmetry.space_group_name_H-M   'P 1'
#
loop_
_entity.id
_entity.type
_entity.pdbx_description
1 polymer ?
#
loop_
_entity_poly.entity_id
_entity_poly.type
_entity_poly.pdbx_seq_one_letter_code
_entity_poly.pdbx_strand_id
1 'polypeptide(L)'
;MDNFEYLDDKQWSPLWERYLANALAFDPSLAHEINCIIPIPQKTGVLIFTDDHIYFSKVSAIATLHRFSLKHSFPEYRVLSLCLKETGCFGKYKFPWVCPYFCLFPLEGKDQTIWINPYKISSIFKRQGQHYAEMTNGLHLILPVQRRRVISRAELACLILATMRRGFFHFVIPGYMPLDYLYFPNTAFADTLRAQSKLKKFRTALGELNHLYNRTYSLYHCEELIDDPRDIDGIDWL
;
A
#
# COMPACT_ATOMS: atom_id res chain seq x y z
N MET A 1 31.82 16.70 -3.49
CA MET A 1 31.21 15.45 -3.98
C MET A 1 29.77 15.46 -3.48
N ASP A 2 28.79 15.35 -4.37
CA ASP A 2 27.37 15.29 -3.96
C ASP A 2 27.14 14.05 -3.11
N ASN A 3 26.94 14.24 -1.81
CA ASN A 3 26.66 13.17 -0.86
C ASN A 3 25.17 12.78 -0.99
N PHE A 4 24.86 12.00 -2.03
CA PHE A 4 23.51 11.54 -2.30
C PHE A 4 23.17 10.36 -1.39
N GLU A 5 22.43 10.65 -0.32
CA GLU A 5 21.96 9.66 0.64
C GLU A 5 20.67 8.99 0.14
N TYR A 6 20.61 7.66 0.19
CA TYR A 6 19.43 6.87 -0.15
C TYR A 6 19.36 5.59 0.68
N LEU A 7 18.15 5.02 0.81
CA LEU A 7 17.96 3.69 1.40
C LEU A 7 17.93 2.60 0.34
N ASP A 8 18.61 1.49 0.67
CA ASP A 8 18.61 0.23 -0.07
C ASP A 8 18.12 -0.89 0.85
N ASP A 9 17.08 -1.62 0.43
CA ASP A 9 16.52 -2.75 1.17
C ASP A 9 17.46 -3.98 1.17
N LYS A 10 18.54 -3.94 0.38
CA LYS A 10 19.51 -5.03 0.25
C LYS A 10 20.85 -4.77 0.95
N GLN A 11 21.19 -3.51 1.19
CA GLN A 11 22.50 -3.12 1.71
C GLN A 11 22.37 -2.22 2.93
N TRP A 12 23.10 -2.58 3.99
CA TRP A 12 23.23 -1.75 5.19
C TRP A 12 24.07 -0.50 4.89
N SER A 13 23.71 0.63 5.48
CA SER A 13 24.42 1.90 5.34
C SER A 13 24.28 2.72 6.62
N PRO A 14 25.13 3.73 6.87
CA PRO A 14 25.00 4.62 8.03
C PRO A 14 23.63 5.35 8.10
N LEU A 15 22.96 5.51 6.96
CA LEU A 15 21.63 6.10 6.91
C LEU A 15 20.58 5.20 7.60
N TRP A 16 20.72 3.86 7.50
CA TRP A 16 19.86 2.92 8.23
C TRP A 16 20.00 3.10 9.74
N GLU A 17 21.22 3.28 10.24
CA GLU A 17 21.47 3.50 11.68
C GLU A 17 20.82 4.79 12.16
N ARG A 18 20.96 5.88 11.40
CA ARG A 18 20.31 7.16 11.72
C ARG A 18 18.79 7.04 11.80
N TYR A 19 18.17 6.36 10.83
CA TYR A 19 16.71 6.20 10.87
C TYR A 19 16.25 5.25 11.97
N LEU A 20 16.97 4.14 12.22
CA LEU A 20 16.62 3.21 13.30
C LEU A 20 16.79 3.84 14.68
N ALA A 21 17.81 4.67 14.89
CA ALA A 21 18.02 5.38 16.15
C ALA A 21 16.89 6.38 16.46
N ASN A 22 16.27 6.95 15.41
CA ASN A 22 15.17 7.91 15.54
C ASN A 22 13.79 7.26 15.41
N ALA A 23 13.71 5.96 15.14
CA ALA A 23 12.44 5.29 14.90
C ALA A 23 11.70 4.97 16.21
N LEU A 24 10.42 5.31 16.25
CA LEU A 24 9.52 4.92 17.34
C LEU A 24 9.04 3.49 17.16
N ALA A 25 8.62 2.82 18.24
CA ALA A 25 7.91 1.54 18.10
C ALA A 25 6.61 1.75 17.31
N PHE A 26 6.32 0.89 16.33
CA PHE A 26 5.12 1.02 15.53
C PHE A 26 3.85 0.77 16.35
N ASP A 27 3.09 1.84 16.58
CA ASP A 27 1.72 1.80 17.06
C ASP A 27 0.78 2.14 15.89
N PRO A 28 -0.05 1.19 15.42
CA PRO A 28 -1.00 1.43 14.35
C PRO A 28 -2.00 2.55 14.63
N SER A 29 -2.25 2.89 15.91
CA SER A 29 -3.20 3.93 16.33
C SER A 29 -2.69 5.35 16.07
N LEU A 30 -1.36 5.53 16.02
CA LEU A 30 -0.72 6.85 15.86
C LEU A 30 -0.42 7.16 14.39
N ALA A 31 -0.24 6.14 13.56
CA ALA A 31 -0.03 6.30 12.13
C ALA A 31 -1.37 6.53 11.41
N HIS A 32 -1.46 7.61 10.63
CA HIS A 32 -2.67 7.94 9.86
C HIS A 32 -2.52 7.56 8.39
N GLU A 33 -1.40 7.95 7.78
CA GLU A 33 -1.06 7.62 6.39
C GLU A 33 0.39 7.10 6.33
N ILE A 34 0.58 5.98 5.63
CA ILE A 34 1.90 5.40 5.44
C ILE A 34 2.44 5.85 4.09
N ASN A 35 3.66 6.39 4.08
CA ASN A 35 4.36 6.82 2.86
C ASN A 35 5.04 5.64 2.19
N CYS A 36 5.78 4.86 2.98
CA CYS A 36 6.34 3.60 2.53
C CYS A 36 6.69 2.69 3.71
N ILE A 37 6.80 1.39 3.42
CA ILE A 37 7.32 0.36 4.33
C ILE A 37 8.53 -0.27 3.66
N ILE A 38 9.68 -0.20 4.32
CA ILE A 38 10.95 -0.66 3.80
C ILE A 38 11.48 -1.77 4.71
N PRO A 39 11.66 -2.98 4.17
CA PRO A 39 12.34 -4.06 4.87
C PRO A 39 13.77 -3.69 5.26
N ILE A 40 14.18 -4.07 6.47
CA ILE A 40 15.53 -3.79 6.96
C ILE A 40 16.50 -4.81 6.34
N PRO A 41 17.59 -4.36 5.69
CA PRO A 41 18.53 -5.26 5.05
C PRO A 41 19.14 -6.23 6.07
N GLN A 42 19.16 -7.51 5.71
CA GLN A 42 19.81 -8.59 6.48
C GLN A 42 19.24 -8.79 7.90
N LYS A 43 18.07 -8.22 8.22
CA LYS A 43 17.40 -8.37 9.51
C LYS A 43 15.89 -8.62 9.33
N THR A 44 15.28 -9.13 10.39
CA THR A 44 13.81 -9.18 10.49
C THR A 44 13.28 -7.81 10.90
N GLY A 45 12.11 -7.46 10.36
CA GLY A 45 11.45 -6.19 10.64
C GLY A 45 11.50 -5.19 9.48
N VAL A 46 10.83 -4.06 9.69
CA VAL A 46 10.63 -3.02 8.70
C VAL A 46 10.70 -1.63 9.34
N LEU A 47 11.16 -0.64 8.57
CA LEU A 47 10.90 0.77 8.85
C LEU A 47 9.65 1.22 8.10
N ILE A 48 8.85 2.05 8.75
CA ILE A 48 7.60 2.59 8.24
C ILE A 48 7.73 4.10 8.29
N PHE A 49 7.69 4.74 7.13
CA PHE A 49 7.80 6.18 7.00
C PHE A 49 6.41 6.77 6.88
N THR A 50 6.15 7.80 7.66
CA THR A 50 4.97 8.68 7.56
C THR A 50 5.47 10.11 7.31
N ASP A 51 4.55 11.08 7.26
CA ASP A 51 4.95 12.49 7.15
C ASP A 51 5.58 13.01 8.44
N ASP A 52 5.08 12.56 9.60
CA ASP A 52 5.47 13.11 10.91
C ASP A 52 6.55 12.28 11.61
N HIS A 53 6.51 10.95 11.44
CA HIS A 53 7.33 10.02 12.21
C HIS A 53 7.87 8.86 11.37
N ILE A 54 8.93 8.27 11.87
CA ILE A 54 9.48 7.00 11.39
C ILE A 54 9.21 5.97 12.48
N TYR A 55 8.66 4.84 12.09
CA TYR A 55 8.38 3.75 13.00
C TYR A 55 9.17 2.49 12.64
N PHE A 56 9.45 1.68 13.64
CA PHE A 56 10.05 0.37 13.53
C PHE A 56 9.04 -0.71 13.95
N SER A 57 8.91 -1.73 13.11
CA SER A 57 8.14 -2.94 13.41
C SER A 57 9.05 -4.15 13.33
N LYS A 58 8.99 -5.02 14.34
CA LYS A 58 9.77 -6.27 14.40
C LYS A 58 9.26 -7.36 13.46
N VAL A 59 8.09 -7.17 12.85
CA VAL A 59 7.45 -8.15 11.95
C VAL A 59 7.55 -7.71 10.49
N SER A 60 7.20 -8.61 9.57
CA SER A 60 7.23 -8.31 8.13
C SER A 60 6.29 -7.17 7.73
N ALA A 61 6.47 -6.62 6.53
CA ALA A 61 5.61 -5.57 5.99
C ALA A 61 4.14 -6.00 5.93
N ILE A 62 3.85 -7.23 5.50
CA ILE A 62 2.49 -7.77 5.45
C ILE A 62 1.88 -7.91 6.84
N ALA A 63 2.63 -8.44 7.81
CA ALA A 63 2.13 -8.55 9.18
C ALA A 63 1.88 -7.17 9.82
N THR A 64 2.72 -6.19 9.49
CA THR A 64 2.53 -4.79 9.90
C THR A 64 1.25 -4.21 9.28
N LEU A 65 1.02 -4.40 7.98
CA LEU A 65 -0.19 -3.95 7.30
C LEU A 65 -1.45 -4.63 7.81
N HIS A 66 -1.37 -5.93 8.17
CA HIS A 66 -2.48 -6.63 8.80
C HIS A 66 -2.85 -6.00 10.15
N ARG A 67 -1.87 -5.75 11.03
CA ARG A 67 -2.10 -5.05 12.31
C ARG A 67 -2.69 -3.65 12.11
N PHE A 68 -2.21 -2.93 11.10
CA PHE A 68 -2.75 -1.62 10.72
C PHE A 68 -4.20 -1.72 10.26
N SER A 69 -4.51 -2.68 9.39
CA SER A 69 -5.86 -2.87 8.87
C SER A 69 -6.85 -3.22 9.98
N LEU A 70 -6.46 -4.16 10.86
CA LEU A 70 -7.28 -4.59 11.98
C LEU A 70 -7.61 -3.43 12.93
N LYS A 71 -6.60 -2.60 13.27
CA LYS A 71 -6.78 -1.49 14.21
C LYS A 71 -7.76 -0.42 13.70
N HIS A 72 -7.79 -0.20 12.39
CA HIS A 72 -8.63 0.82 11.74
C HIS A 72 -9.89 0.25 11.08
N SER A 73 -10.17 -1.05 11.26
CA SER A 73 -11.26 -1.75 10.57
C SER A 73 -11.22 -1.58 9.04
N PHE A 74 -10.01 -1.53 8.47
CA PHE A 74 -9.81 -1.48 7.02
C PHE A 74 -9.87 -2.87 6.39
N PRO A 75 -10.09 -2.95 5.06
CA PRO A 75 -10.15 -4.21 4.35
C PRO A 75 -8.90 -5.08 4.57
N GLU A 76 -9.12 -6.36 4.83
CA GLU A 76 -8.05 -7.33 4.98
C GLU A 76 -7.40 -7.61 3.63
N TYR A 77 -6.07 -7.49 3.59
CA TYR A 77 -5.29 -7.65 2.36
C TYR A 77 -5.52 -8.98 1.64
N ARG A 78 -5.63 -10.09 2.38
CA ARG A 78 -5.79 -11.43 1.82
C ARG A 78 -7.15 -11.56 1.14
N VAL A 79 -8.22 -11.20 1.85
CA VAL A 79 -9.59 -11.20 1.34
C VAL A 79 -9.70 -10.30 0.11
N LEU A 80 -9.23 -9.05 0.20
CA LEU A 80 -9.27 -8.13 -0.93
C LEU A 80 -8.49 -8.67 -2.14
N SER A 81 -7.33 -9.28 -1.93
CA SER A 81 -6.53 -9.88 -3.00
C SER A 81 -7.26 -11.02 -3.72
N LEU A 82 -8.03 -11.84 -2.98
CA LEU A 82 -8.87 -12.89 -3.56
C LEU A 82 -9.98 -12.27 -4.42
N CYS A 83 -10.70 -11.27 -3.90
CA CYS A 83 -11.74 -10.58 -4.65
C CYS A 83 -11.19 -9.96 -5.94
N LEU A 84 -10.07 -9.25 -5.87
CA LEU A 84 -9.44 -8.63 -7.05
C LEU A 84 -9.03 -9.66 -8.10
N LYS A 85 -8.57 -10.84 -7.68
CA LYS A 85 -8.26 -11.96 -8.57
C LYS A 85 -9.52 -12.51 -9.25
N GLU A 86 -10.61 -12.66 -8.49
CA GLU A 86 -11.89 -13.19 -8.95
C GLU A 86 -12.55 -12.27 -9.97
N THR A 87 -12.51 -10.94 -9.77
CA THR A 87 -13.06 -9.99 -10.77
C THR A 87 -12.38 -10.10 -12.14
N GLY A 88 -11.14 -10.61 -12.22
CA GLY A 88 -10.35 -10.68 -13.46
C GLY A 88 -9.94 -9.33 -14.06
N CYS A 89 -10.45 -8.21 -13.54
CA CYS A 89 -10.31 -6.88 -14.10
C CYS A 89 -8.99 -6.18 -13.75
N PHE A 90 -8.30 -6.65 -12.71
CA PHE A 90 -7.13 -6.00 -12.11
C PHE A 90 -5.82 -6.80 -12.32
N GLY A 91 -5.86 -7.86 -13.12
CA GLY A 91 -4.74 -8.78 -13.31
C GLY A 91 -4.69 -9.87 -12.23
N LYS A 92 -3.56 -10.59 -12.15
CA LYS A 92 -3.44 -11.80 -11.31
C LYS A 92 -2.22 -11.86 -10.38
N TYR A 93 -1.32 -10.88 -10.44
CA TYR A 93 -0.02 -10.99 -9.77
C TYR A 93 0.26 -9.79 -8.84
N LYS A 94 0.38 -10.08 -7.53
CA LYS A 94 0.61 -9.18 -6.38
C LYS A 94 -0.16 -7.86 -6.44
N PHE A 95 -1.23 -7.83 -5.65
CA PHE A 95 -2.11 -6.68 -5.52
C PHE A 95 -1.55 -5.64 -4.54
N PRO A 96 -1.95 -4.37 -4.69
CA PRO A 96 -1.69 -3.36 -3.69
C PRO A 96 -2.52 -3.61 -2.44
N TRP A 97 -2.03 -3.10 -1.31
CA TRP A 97 -2.82 -2.91 -0.11
C TRP A 97 -3.60 -1.60 -0.27
N VAL A 98 -4.90 -1.60 0.03
CA VAL A 98 -5.78 -0.47 -0.23
C VAL A 98 -6.75 -0.32 0.94
N CYS A 99 -6.85 0.90 1.45
CA CYS A 99 -7.96 1.34 2.29
C CYS A 99 -8.67 2.52 1.61
N PRO A 100 -9.80 3.02 2.15
CA PRO A 100 -10.52 4.12 1.53
C PRO A 100 -9.71 5.42 1.42
N TYR A 101 -8.67 5.59 2.25
CA TYR A 101 -7.90 6.84 2.34
C TYR A 101 -6.60 6.84 1.53
N PHE A 102 -5.89 5.72 1.42
CA PHE A 102 -4.67 5.62 0.63
C PHE A 102 -4.41 4.18 0.18
N CYS A 103 -3.36 3.98 -0.61
CA CYS A 103 -2.94 2.66 -1.03
C CYS A 103 -1.42 2.51 -0.99
N LEU A 104 -0.95 1.27 -0.91
CA LEU A 104 0.46 0.92 -0.98
C LEU A 104 0.62 -0.18 -2.02
N PHE A 105 1.51 0.04 -2.99
CA PHE A 105 1.81 -1.01 -3.98
C PHE A 105 3.15 -1.68 -3.68
N PRO A 106 3.23 -3.01 -3.89
CA PRO A 106 4.45 -3.76 -3.66
C PRO A 106 5.45 -3.57 -4.81
N LEU A 107 6.70 -3.30 -4.45
CA LEU A 107 7.88 -3.33 -5.30
C LEU A 107 8.81 -4.44 -4.82
N GLU A 108 8.89 -5.51 -5.61
CA GLU A 108 9.69 -6.69 -5.29
C GLU A 108 11.16 -6.50 -5.66
N GLY A 109 12.04 -6.83 -4.71
CA GLY A 109 13.38 -7.35 -4.97
C GLY A 109 13.39 -8.89 -4.97
N LYS A 110 14.59 -9.50 -5.00
CA LYS A 110 14.73 -10.96 -4.90
C LYS A 110 14.34 -11.50 -3.52
N ASP A 111 14.60 -10.72 -2.46
CA ASP A 111 14.56 -11.22 -1.08
C ASP A 111 13.42 -10.61 -0.24
N GLN A 112 13.10 -9.34 -0.45
CA GLN A 112 12.09 -8.60 0.31
C GLN A 112 11.26 -7.65 -0.58
N THR A 113 10.15 -7.11 -0.06
CA THR A 113 9.21 -6.26 -0.81
C THR A 113 9.05 -4.91 -0.13
N ILE A 114 9.38 -3.84 -0.85
CA ILE A 114 9.10 -2.46 -0.45
C ILE A 114 7.64 -2.14 -0.79
N TRP A 115 6.92 -1.48 0.11
CA TRP A 115 5.57 -0.99 -0.14
C TRP A 115 5.59 0.53 -0.22
N ILE A 116 5.05 1.11 -1.29
CA ILE A 116 5.12 2.56 -1.51
C ILE A 116 3.73 3.12 -1.79
N ASN A 117 3.43 4.28 -1.20
CA ASN A 117 2.24 5.05 -1.48
C ASN A 117 2.47 5.89 -2.75
N PRO A 118 1.65 5.71 -3.81
CA PRO A 118 1.86 6.45 -5.06
C PRO A 118 1.68 7.96 -4.89
N TYR A 119 0.88 8.43 -3.92
CA TYR A 119 0.71 9.86 -3.66
C TYR A 119 1.95 10.48 -3.02
N LYS A 120 2.79 9.68 -2.36
CA LYS A 120 3.95 10.20 -1.63
C LYS A 120 5.22 10.18 -2.46
N ILE A 121 5.15 9.84 -3.75
CA ILE A 121 6.28 9.92 -4.68
C ILE A 121 6.29 11.32 -5.33
N SER A 122 7.39 12.05 -5.15
CA SER A 122 7.66 13.31 -5.83
C SER A 122 8.08 13.05 -7.29
N SER A 123 9.16 12.28 -7.46
CA SER A 123 9.77 12.02 -8.76
C SER A 123 10.40 10.62 -8.83
N ILE A 124 10.58 10.11 -10.06
CA ILE A 124 11.39 8.92 -10.33
C ILE A 124 12.46 9.31 -11.34
N PHE A 125 13.71 9.11 -10.97
CA PHE A 125 14.87 9.47 -11.79
C PHE A 125 15.87 8.33 -11.85
N LYS A 126 16.87 8.49 -12.72
CA LYS A 126 17.93 7.51 -12.94
C LYS A 126 19.29 8.14 -12.62
N ARG A 127 20.11 7.47 -11.82
CA ARG A 127 21.47 7.88 -11.47
C ARG A 127 22.38 6.65 -11.53
N GLN A 128 23.52 6.76 -12.22
CA GLN A 128 24.50 5.67 -12.37
C GLN A 128 23.88 4.31 -12.79
N GLY A 129 22.94 4.32 -13.74
CA GLY A 129 22.29 3.10 -14.22
C GLY A 129 21.10 2.61 -13.38
N GLN A 130 20.97 3.07 -12.14
CA GLN A 130 19.95 2.65 -11.18
C GLN A 130 18.78 3.64 -11.11
N HIS A 131 17.58 3.14 -10.82
CA HIS A 131 16.40 3.98 -10.62
C HIS A 131 16.16 4.27 -9.15
N TYR A 132 15.75 5.51 -8.86
CA TYR A 132 15.44 5.97 -7.52
C TYR A 132 14.06 6.63 -7.49
N ALA A 133 13.37 6.53 -6.36
CA ALA A 133 12.22 7.36 -6.06
C ALA A 133 12.63 8.42 -5.03
N GLU A 134 12.27 9.66 -5.31
CA GLU A 134 12.24 10.72 -4.31
C GLU A 134 10.82 10.79 -3.76
N MET A 135 10.70 10.66 -2.45
CA MET A 135 9.44 10.80 -1.73
C MET A 135 9.17 12.28 -1.43
N THR A 136 7.91 12.63 -1.21
CA THR A 136 7.46 14.00 -0.88
C THR A 136 8.06 14.55 0.42
N ASN A 137 8.51 13.69 1.32
CA ASN A 137 9.24 14.05 2.55
C ASN A 137 10.77 14.10 2.37
N GLY A 138 11.28 14.03 1.13
CA GLY A 138 12.71 14.09 0.81
C GLY A 138 13.47 12.76 0.93
N LEU A 139 12.80 11.68 1.36
CA LEU A 139 13.41 10.35 1.40
C LEU A 139 13.73 9.85 -0.01
N HIS A 140 14.98 9.42 -0.23
CA HIS A 140 15.40 8.78 -1.47
C HIS A 140 15.50 7.27 -1.31
N LEU A 141 14.85 6.54 -2.20
CA LEU A 141 14.78 5.07 -2.20
C LEU A 141 15.36 4.51 -3.49
N ILE A 142 16.26 3.53 -3.39
CA ILE A 142 16.59 2.71 -4.54
C ILE A 142 15.38 1.87 -4.94
N LEU A 143 15.07 1.83 -6.24
CA LEU A 143 13.97 1.04 -6.75
C LEU A 143 14.48 -0.33 -7.21
N PRO A 144 13.90 -1.44 -6.73
CA PRO A 144 14.33 -2.78 -7.14
C PRO A 144 13.88 -3.14 -8.56
N VAL A 145 13.06 -2.29 -9.19
CA VAL A 145 12.49 -2.48 -10.53
C VAL A 145 12.63 -1.22 -11.38
N GLN A 146 12.49 -1.40 -12.70
CA GLN A 146 12.54 -0.29 -13.66
C GLN A 146 11.34 0.67 -13.50
N ARG A 147 11.54 1.94 -13.88
CA ARG A 147 10.52 3.01 -13.84
C ARG A 147 9.16 2.59 -14.42
N ARG A 148 9.15 1.92 -15.58
CA ARG A 148 7.91 1.46 -16.23
C ARG A 148 7.07 0.53 -15.34
N ARG A 149 7.73 -0.35 -14.58
CA ARG A 149 7.08 -1.28 -13.66
C ARG A 149 6.57 -0.56 -12.41
N VAL A 150 7.27 0.46 -11.92
CA VAL A 150 6.75 1.31 -10.83
C VAL A 150 5.47 2.02 -11.27
N ILE A 151 5.49 2.66 -12.44
CA ILE A 151 4.31 3.37 -12.97
C ILE A 151 3.12 2.42 -13.14
N SER A 152 3.32 1.24 -13.73
CA SER A 152 2.21 0.30 -13.93
C SER A 152 1.64 -0.26 -12.63
N ARG A 153 2.46 -0.42 -11.59
CA ARG A 153 2.01 -0.83 -10.24
C ARG A 153 1.27 0.29 -9.51
N ALA A 154 1.78 1.51 -9.59
CA ALA A 154 1.13 2.69 -9.04
C ALA A 154 -0.21 2.97 -9.73
N GLU A 155 -0.28 2.85 -11.07
CA GLU A 155 -1.52 2.97 -11.84
C GLU A 155 -2.57 1.96 -11.37
N LEU A 156 -2.18 0.69 -11.18
CA LEU A 156 -3.08 -0.35 -10.68
C LEU A 156 -3.59 -0.04 -9.27
N ALA A 157 -2.72 0.42 -8.38
CA ALA A 157 -3.10 0.80 -7.02
C ALA A 157 -4.07 1.98 -6.98
N CYS A 158 -3.81 3.00 -7.79
CA CYS A 158 -4.72 4.14 -7.92
C CYS A 158 -6.07 3.72 -8.49
N LEU A 159 -6.09 2.81 -9.48
CA LEU A 159 -7.34 2.30 -10.04
C LEU A 159 -8.18 1.55 -9.00
N ILE A 160 -7.55 0.69 -8.18
CA ILE A 160 -8.25 -0.05 -7.13
C ILE A 160 -8.73 0.89 -6.02
N LEU A 161 -7.90 1.85 -5.59
CA LEU A 161 -8.28 2.88 -4.62
C LEU A 161 -9.49 3.67 -5.09
N ALA A 162 -9.48 4.15 -6.34
CA ALA A 162 -10.61 4.85 -6.93
C ALA A 162 -11.86 3.97 -6.97
N THR A 163 -11.72 2.69 -7.32
CA THR A 163 -12.84 1.73 -7.38
C THR A 163 -13.44 1.50 -5.99
N MET A 164 -12.60 1.38 -4.96
CA MET A 164 -13.04 1.26 -3.56
C MET A 164 -13.78 2.51 -3.11
N ARG A 165 -13.19 3.70 -3.31
CA ARG A 165 -13.81 4.99 -2.96
C ARG A 165 -15.15 5.20 -3.65
N ARG A 166 -15.24 4.84 -4.93
CA ARG A 166 -16.48 4.95 -5.71
C ARG A 166 -17.64 4.17 -5.07
N GLY A 167 -17.37 3.03 -4.44
CA GLY A 167 -18.39 2.23 -3.76
C GLY A 167 -18.61 2.59 -2.28
N PHE A 168 -17.85 3.51 -1.71
CA PHE A 168 -17.80 3.75 -0.27
C PHE A 168 -18.56 5.04 0.09
N PHE A 169 -19.61 4.95 0.91
CA PHE A 169 -20.55 6.05 1.18
C PHE A 169 -19.92 7.34 1.72
N HIS A 170 -18.75 7.25 2.36
CA HIS A 170 -18.02 8.42 2.84
C HIS A 170 -17.62 9.40 1.71
N PHE A 171 -17.46 8.91 0.48
CA PHE A 171 -17.03 9.72 -0.66
C PHE A 171 -18.23 10.06 -1.55
N VAL A 172 -18.84 11.23 -1.31
CA VAL A 172 -19.86 11.80 -2.21
C VAL A 172 -19.15 12.64 -3.27
N ILE A 173 -18.52 11.97 -4.24
CA ILE A 173 -17.78 12.62 -5.31
C ILE A 173 -18.60 12.55 -6.60
N PRO A 174 -19.00 13.70 -7.19
CA PRO A 174 -19.63 13.73 -8.51
C PRO A 174 -18.56 13.39 -9.56
N GLY A 175 -18.52 12.14 -10.02
CA GLY A 175 -17.51 11.69 -10.97
C GLY A 175 -17.83 10.35 -11.60
N TYR A 176 -17.36 10.14 -12.83
CA TYR A 176 -17.61 8.93 -13.64
C TYR A 176 -16.32 8.18 -14.00
N MET A 177 -15.16 8.76 -13.71
CA MET A 177 -13.85 8.21 -14.04
C MET A 177 -13.02 7.98 -12.77
N PRO A 178 -12.09 7.01 -12.75
CA PRO A 178 -11.21 6.79 -11.60
C PRO A 178 -10.47 8.04 -11.11
N LEU A 179 -10.02 8.90 -12.03
CA LEU A 179 -9.34 10.16 -11.68
C LEU A 179 -10.18 11.08 -10.80
N ASP A 180 -11.50 11.08 -10.95
CA ASP A 180 -12.39 11.94 -10.15
C ASP A 180 -12.33 11.58 -8.65
N TYR A 181 -11.99 10.32 -8.34
CA TYR A 181 -11.91 9.78 -6.99
C TYR A 181 -10.48 9.79 -6.42
N LEU A 182 -9.52 10.43 -7.11
CA LEU A 182 -8.10 10.45 -6.76
C LEU A 182 -7.60 11.86 -6.49
N TYR A 183 -7.19 12.12 -5.25
CA TYR A 183 -6.63 13.39 -4.80
C TYR A 183 -5.11 13.42 -5.01
N PHE A 184 -4.69 13.48 -6.27
CA PHE A 184 -3.26 13.50 -6.59
C PHE A 184 -2.60 14.82 -6.15
N PRO A 185 -1.43 14.78 -5.49
CA PRO A 185 -0.66 15.98 -5.17
C PRO A 185 -0.04 16.61 -6.41
N ASN A 186 0.54 17.81 -6.24
CA ASN A 186 1.26 18.50 -7.31
C ASN A 186 2.70 17.98 -7.41
N THR A 187 2.89 16.78 -7.96
CA THR A 187 4.21 16.17 -8.18
C THR A 187 4.38 15.67 -9.62
N ALA A 188 5.63 15.62 -10.10
CA ALA A 188 5.93 15.12 -11.43
C ALA A 188 5.49 13.64 -11.63
N PHE A 189 5.55 12.84 -10.57
CA PHE A 189 5.04 11.48 -10.59
C PHE A 189 3.51 11.44 -10.67
N ALA A 190 2.82 12.32 -9.95
CA ALA A 190 1.36 12.44 -10.04
C ALA A 190 0.90 12.85 -11.45
N ASP A 191 1.61 13.76 -12.12
CA ASP A 191 1.33 14.11 -13.52
C ASP A 191 1.46 12.91 -14.46
N THR A 192 2.48 12.08 -14.23
CA THR A 192 2.65 10.81 -14.96
C THR A 192 1.45 9.88 -14.75
N LEU A 193 0.90 9.83 -13.52
CA LEU A 193 -0.27 9.02 -13.21
C LEU A 193 -1.56 9.58 -13.82
N ARG A 194 -1.78 10.89 -13.79
CA ARG A 194 -2.94 11.56 -14.43
C ARG A 194 -3.05 11.24 -15.92
N ALA A 195 -1.91 11.05 -16.60
CA ALA A 195 -1.87 10.70 -18.02
C ALA A 195 -2.22 9.23 -18.33
N GLN A 196 -2.26 8.34 -17.32
CA GLN A 196 -2.43 6.90 -17.53
C GLN A 196 -3.84 6.53 -18.02
N SER A 197 -3.91 5.68 -19.05
CA SER A 197 -5.17 5.36 -19.71
C SER A 197 -6.12 4.53 -18.86
N LYS A 198 -5.63 3.67 -17.94
CA LYS A 198 -6.54 2.89 -17.09
C LYS A 198 -7.26 3.73 -16.05
N LEU A 199 -6.77 4.92 -15.73
CA LEU A 199 -7.43 5.83 -14.79
C LEU A 199 -8.55 6.65 -15.44
N LYS A 200 -8.79 6.49 -16.75
CA LYS A 200 -9.86 7.20 -17.48
C LYS A 200 -11.20 6.45 -17.50
N LYS A 201 -11.24 5.17 -17.12
CA LYS A 201 -12.49 4.38 -17.13
C LYS A 201 -12.44 3.28 -16.07
N PHE A 202 -13.51 3.18 -15.27
CA PHE A 202 -13.68 2.08 -14.32
C PHE A 202 -13.80 0.73 -15.05
N ARG A 203 -13.31 -0.33 -14.39
CA ARG A 203 -13.33 -1.69 -14.93
C ARG A 203 -14.47 -2.55 -14.40
N THR A 204 -15.12 -2.10 -13.34
CA THR A 204 -16.21 -2.80 -12.65
C THR A 204 -17.44 -1.90 -12.54
N ALA A 205 -18.59 -2.52 -12.29
CA ALA A 205 -19.80 -1.80 -11.92
C ALA A 205 -19.63 -1.10 -10.56
N LEU A 206 -20.49 -0.12 -10.29
CA LEU A 206 -20.55 0.55 -9.00
C LEU A 206 -20.90 -0.47 -7.91
N GLY A 207 -20.17 -0.46 -6.79
CA GLY A 207 -20.44 -1.33 -5.63
C GLY A 207 -20.02 -2.80 -5.79
N GLU A 208 -19.67 -3.26 -7.00
CA GLU A 208 -19.33 -4.65 -7.28
C GLU A 208 -18.19 -5.17 -6.40
N LEU A 209 -17.10 -4.40 -6.27
CA LEU A 209 -15.96 -4.76 -5.42
C LEU A 209 -16.34 -4.86 -3.94
N ASN A 210 -17.19 -3.95 -3.44
CA ASN A 210 -17.60 -3.94 -2.04
C ASN A 210 -18.54 -5.11 -1.73
N HIS A 211 -19.48 -5.40 -2.63
CA HIS A 211 -20.36 -6.56 -2.52
C HIS A 211 -19.55 -7.86 -2.51
N LEU A 212 -18.60 -8.00 -3.44
CA LEU A 212 -17.72 -9.17 -3.49
C LEU A 212 -16.87 -9.29 -2.22
N TYR A 213 -16.27 -8.18 -1.76
CA TYR A 213 -15.49 -8.17 -0.53
C TYR A 213 -16.30 -8.63 0.68
N ASN A 214 -17.50 -8.08 0.89
CA ASN A 214 -18.35 -8.47 2.03
C ASN A 214 -18.70 -9.95 1.98
N ARG A 215 -19.06 -10.47 0.80
CA ARG A 215 -19.34 -11.89 0.61
C ARG A 215 -18.12 -12.76 0.91
N THR A 216 -16.96 -12.44 0.36
CA THR A 216 -15.72 -13.20 0.58
C THR A 216 -15.27 -13.12 2.03
N TYR A 217 -15.38 -11.96 2.67
CA TYR A 217 -15.02 -11.75 4.07
C TYR A 217 -15.87 -12.61 5.01
N SER A 218 -17.20 -12.62 4.82
CA SER A 218 -18.09 -13.49 5.60
C SER A 218 -17.73 -14.96 5.44
N LEU A 219 -17.46 -15.44 4.22
CA LEU A 219 -17.08 -16.83 3.98
C LEU A 219 -15.73 -17.19 4.59
N TYR A 220 -14.74 -16.28 4.50
CA TYR A 220 -13.38 -16.50 4.99
C TYR A 220 -13.34 -16.75 6.50
N HIS A 221 -14.18 -16.04 7.28
CA HIS A 221 -14.27 -16.26 8.72
C HIS A 221 -15.29 -17.32 9.14
N CYS A 222 -16.28 -17.64 8.29
CA CYS A 222 -17.21 -18.73 8.58
C CYS A 222 -16.53 -20.11 8.55
N GLU A 223 -15.55 -20.35 7.67
CA GLU A 223 -14.82 -21.62 7.66
C GLU A 223 -14.08 -21.86 8.99
N GLU A 224 -13.48 -20.82 9.56
CA GLU A 224 -12.83 -20.88 10.88
C GLU A 224 -13.83 -21.18 12.02
N LEU A 225 -15.06 -20.69 11.93
CA LEU A 225 -16.14 -20.93 12.91
C LEU A 225 -16.78 -22.33 12.79
N ILE A 226 -16.72 -22.96 11.62
CA ILE A 226 -17.23 -24.33 11.41
C ILE A 226 -16.24 -25.37 11.96
N ASP A 227 -14.93 -25.06 11.92
CA ASP A 227 -13.87 -25.98 12.33
C ASP A 227 -13.48 -25.92 13.84
N ASP A 228 -13.85 -24.86 14.59
CA ASP A 228 -13.73 -24.84 16.07
C ASP A 228 -15.02 -24.38 16.78
N PRO A 229 -15.92 -25.32 17.14
CA PRO A 229 -17.19 -25.02 17.81
C PRO A 229 -17.07 -24.42 19.22
N ARG A 230 -15.85 -24.35 19.79
CA ARG A 230 -15.63 -23.97 21.20
C ARG A 230 -15.47 -22.47 21.43
N ASP A 231 -15.35 -21.66 20.38
CA ASP A 231 -15.30 -20.19 20.47
C ASP A 231 -16.69 -19.52 20.31
N ILE A 232 -17.74 -20.30 20.03
CA ILE A 232 -19.10 -19.77 19.83
C ILE A 232 -19.79 -19.43 21.17
N ASP A 233 -19.31 -19.99 22.28
CA ASP A 233 -19.86 -19.75 23.63
C ASP A 233 -19.38 -18.44 24.27
N GLY A 234 -18.52 -17.66 23.60
CA GLY A 234 -17.96 -16.39 24.11
C GLY A 234 -18.51 -15.11 23.47
N ILE A 235 -19.45 -15.20 22.54
CA ILE A 235 -20.08 -14.02 21.94
C ILE A 235 -21.24 -13.58 22.85
N ASP A 236 -20.90 -12.80 23.88
CA ASP A 236 -21.87 -11.96 24.59
C ASP A 236 -22.38 -10.91 23.59
N TRP A 237 -23.56 -11.15 23.02
CA TRP A 237 -24.31 -10.16 22.27
C TRP A 237 -24.81 -9.09 23.26
N LEU A 238 -23.99 -8.05 23.47
CA LEU A 238 -24.39 -6.77 24.09
C LEU A 238 -24.47 -5.67 23.03
#